data_AF-A0A654M3H5-F1
#
_entry.id   AF-A0A654M3H5-F1
#
_cell.length_a   1.000
_cell.length_b   1.000
_cell.length_c   1.000
_cell.angle_alpha   90.00
_cell.angle_beta   90.00
_cell.angle_gamma   90.00
#
_symmetry.space_group_name_H-M   'P 1'
#
loop_
_entity.id
_entity.type
_entity.pdbx_description
1 polymer ?
#
loop_
_entity_poly.entity_id
_entity_poly.type
_entity_poly.pdbx_seq_one_letter_code
_entity_poly.pdbx_strand_id
1 'polypeptide(L)'
;MWCIRIIRNWYGAHVENLMLIPILTIATIFIILSTIQSIHAFPINNIDSTKLQLPNPQKSISLNEMNIGKIILYSIVIIILVVTRLKWAKHGRKVTRKKIIIESIFFLAIGSIVIFDSFYNVGIPILYLIPYLVVFFGLQHYSFLHSNSFISFWADSKTKSIYVKGGTHIHLAYVIGTASRIIISVLFIGSLFTPSRHGVIYIDNSTQVLATVVFDLLLMISLGLLVGINRRILIRYNLINTGKEKISEK
;
A
#
# COMPACT_ATOMS: atom_id res chain seq x y z
N MET A 1 -8.47 30.89 27.07
CA MET A 1 -7.41 30.15 26.35
C MET A 1 -7.16 28.72 26.87
N TRP A 2 -7.62 28.38 28.08
CA TRP A 2 -7.38 27.06 28.72
C TRP A 2 -8.28 25.92 28.20
N CYS A 3 -9.56 26.19 27.87
CA CYS A 3 -10.48 25.18 27.32
C CYS A 3 -10.09 24.61 25.95
N ILE A 4 -9.42 25.41 25.09
CA ILE A 4 -8.96 24.93 23.77
C ILE A 4 -7.81 23.93 23.93
N ARG A 5 -6.99 24.07 24.98
CA ARG A 5 -5.85 23.17 25.25
C ARG A 5 -6.33 21.81 25.79
N ILE A 6 -7.39 21.80 26.59
CA ILE A 6 -8.02 20.57 27.12
C ILE A 6 -8.75 19.81 26.01
N ILE A 7 -9.50 20.49 25.13
CA ILE A 7 -10.17 19.85 23.99
C ILE A 7 -9.16 19.25 23.01
N ARG A 8 -7.99 19.89 22.81
CA ARG A 8 -6.90 19.36 21.96
C ARG A 8 -6.27 18.10 22.55
N ASN A 9 -6.07 18.04 23.87
CA ASN A 9 -5.55 16.84 24.54
C ASN A 9 -6.57 15.70 24.61
N TRP A 10 -7.87 16.01 24.78
CA TRP A 10 -8.92 15.00 24.84
C TRP A 10 -9.22 14.38 23.46
N TYR A 11 -9.15 15.16 22.37
CA TYR A 11 -9.26 14.63 21.00
C TYR A 11 -8.01 13.90 20.52
N GLY A 12 -6.82 14.24 21.03
CA GLY A 12 -5.59 13.51 20.75
C GLY A 12 -5.66 12.04 21.21
N ALA A 13 -6.14 11.83 22.44
CA ALA A 13 -6.18 10.51 23.08
C ALA A 13 -7.16 9.50 22.44
N HIS A 14 -8.20 9.95 21.72
CA HIS A 14 -9.15 9.05 21.04
C HIS A 14 -8.85 8.83 19.55
N VAL A 15 -8.06 9.70 18.92
CA VAL A 15 -7.60 9.52 17.53
C VAL A 15 -6.39 8.57 17.46
N GLU A 16 -5.60 8.49 18.53
CA GLU A 16 -4.49 7.53 18.65
C GLU A 16 -4.98 6.07 18.60
N ASN A 17 -6.13 5.76 19.21
CA ASN A 17 -6.73 4.42 19.16
C ASN A 17 -7.24 4.02 17.76
N LEU A 18 -7.60 4.99 16.89
CA LEU A 18 -8.07 4.67 15.53
C LEU A 18 -6.93 4.35 14.56
N MET A 19 -5.70 4.79 14.85
CA MET A 19 -4.48 4.41 14.14
C MET A 19 -3.92 3.08 14.66
N LEU A 20 -4.16 2.77 15.94
CA LEU A 20 -3.84 1.49 16.55
C LEU A 20 -4.58 0.34 15.87
N ILE A 21 -5.85 0.47 15.51
CA ILE A 21 -6.61 -0.62 14.86
C ILE A 21 -5.96 -1.11 13.55
N PRO A 22 -5.64 -0.27 12.55
CA PRO A 22 -4.97 -0.73 11.34
C PRO A 22 -3.52 -1.17 11.60
N ILE A 23 -2.80 -0.54 12.54
CA ILE A 23 -1.46 -1.00 12.94
C ILE A 23 -1.53 -2.40 13.56
N LEU A 24 -2.50 -2.64 14.44
CA LEU A 24 -2.75 -3.94 15.07
C LEU A 24 -3.20 -4.95 14.01
N THR A 25 -4.04 -4.54 13.05
CA THR A 25 -4.49 -5.44 11.97
C THR A 25 -3.32 -5.83 11.07
N ILE A 26 -2.44 -4.89 10.72
CA ILE A 26 -1.20 -5.15 9.97
C ILE A 26 -0.26 -6.03 10.79
N ALA A 27 -0.07 -5.74 12.08
CA ALA A 27 0.77 -6.54 12.98
C ALA A 27 0.23 -7.97 13.14
N THR A 28 -1.08 -8.15 13.30
CA THR A 28 -1.71 -9.46 13.43
C THR A 28 -1.64 -10.25 12.13
N ILE A 29 -1.89 -9.61 10.97
CA ILE A 29 -1.67 -10.23 9.66
C ILE A 29 -0.20 -10.67 9.53
N PHE A 30 0.74 -9.79 9.88
CA PHE A 30 2.17 -10.07 9.81
C PHE A 30 2.62 -11.19 10.76
N ILE A 31 2.08 -11.23 11.99
CA ILE A 31 2.33 -12.32 12.96
C ILE A 31 1.76 -13.64 12.44
N ILE A 32 0.53 -13.65 11.94
CA ILE A 32 -0.09 -14.86 11.37
C ILE A 32 0.75 -15.38 10.20
N LEU A 33 1.16 -14.52 9.26
CA LEU A 33 2.00 -14.90 8.13
C LEU A 33 3.41 -15.35 8.55
N SER A 34 4.01 -14.71 9.56
CA SER A 34 5.29 -15.12 10.14
C SER A 34 5.20 -16.47 10.85
N THR A 35 4.11 -16.74 11.57
CA THR A 35 3.89 -18.05 12.20
C THR A 35 3.71 -19.15 11.15
N ILE A 36 2.98 -18.90 10.07
CA ILE A 36 2.85 -19.83 8.92
C ILE A 36 4.23 -20.10 8.30
N GLN A 37 5.06 -19.07 8.14
CA GLN A 37 6.43 -19.22 7.65
C GLN A 37 7.29 -20.05 8.61
N SER A 38 7.17 -19.90 9.94
CA SER A 38 7.91 -20.70 10.92
C SER A 38 7.46 -22.16 10.99
N ILE A 39 6.17 -22.43 10.74
CA ILE A 39 5.59 -23.78 10.76
C ILE A 39 5.98 -24.56 9.50
N HIS A 40 6.21 -23.86 8.38
CA HIS A 40 6.60 -24.48 7.11
C HIS A 40 8.08 -24.35 6.77
N ALA A 41 8.85 -23.52 7.50
CA ALA A 41 10.31 -23.48 7.41
C ALA A 41 10.91 -24.48 8.42
N PHE A 42 11.38 -25.60 7.87
CA PHE A 42 12.17 -26.68 8.49
C PHE A 42 11.41 -27.94 8.94
N PRO A 43 11.74 -29.06 8.28
CA PRO A 43 12.71 -29.97 8.90
C PRO A 43 14.05 -29.93 8.13
N ILE A 44 15.13 -29.56 8.83
CA ILE A 44 16.50 -29.84 8.38
C ILE A 44 16.73 -31.34 8.58
N ASN A 45 16.25 -32.16 7.66
CA ASN A 45 16.71 -33.53 7.56
C ASN A 45 17.68 -33.62 6.38
N ASN A 46 18.97 -33.59 6.74
CA ASN A 46 20.06 -34.34 6.12
C ASN A 46 20.11 -34.31 4.57
N ILE A 47 20.64 -33.22 4.00
CA ILE A 47 20.98 -33.19 2.58
C ILE A 47 22.38 -33.77 2.41
N ASP A 48 22.41 -34.99 1.90
CA ASP A 48 23.58 -35.75 1.49
C ASP A 48 24.32 -35.02 0.35
N SER A 49 25.55 -34.58 0.61
CA SER A 49 26.34 -33.70 -0.24
C SER A 49 26.92 -34.36 -1.52
N THR A 50 26.47 -35.57 -1.86
CA THR A 50 27.07 -36.39 -2.94
C THR A 50 26.31 -36.37 -4.26
N LYS A 51 25.16 -35.68 -4.37
CA LYS A 51 24.40 -35.54 -5.63
C LYS A 51 24.53 -34.13 -6.24
N LEU A 52 25.76 -33.72 -6.57
CA LEU A 52 25.98 -32.54 -7.41
C LEU A 52 25.79 -32.92 -8.89
N GLN A 53 24.54 -32.91 -9.36
CA GLN A 53 24.26 -32.92 -10.80
C GLN A 53 24.36 -31.48 -11.33
N LEU A 54 25.20 -31.26 -12.34
CA LEU A 54 25.35 -29.98 -13.03
C LEU A 54 23.99 -29.50 -13.60
N PRO A 55 23.63 -28.22 -13.45
CA PRO A 55 22.42 -27.68 -14.05
C PRO A 55 22.58 -27.55 -15.58
N ASN A 56 21.66 -28.19 -16.31
CA ASN A 56 21.51 -28.04 -17.75
C ASN A 56 21.24 -26.57 -18.13
N PRO A 57 22.02 -25.94 -19.02
CA PRO A 57 21.83 -24.56 -19.39
C PRO A 57 20.87 -24.46 -20.58
N GLN A 58 19.58 -24.70 -20.36
CA GLN A 58 18.52 -24.33 -21.31
C GLN A 58 17.14 -24.60 -20.73
N LYS A 59 16.75 -23.79 -19.74
CA LYS A 59 15.33 -23.55 -19.51
C LYS A 59 14.98 -22.28 -20.26
N SER A 60 14.72 -22.42 -21.56
CA SER A 60 14.01 -21.39 -22.31
C SER A 60 12.74 -21.07 -21.52
N ILE A 61 12.66 -19.86 -21.02
CA ILE A 61 11.50 -19.34 -20.31
C ILE A 61 10.37 -19.35 -21.34
N SER A 62 9.56 -20.41 -21.34
CA SER A 62 8.37 -20.46 -22.16
C SER A 62 7.41 -19.41 -21.62
N LEU A 63 7.39 -18.27 -22.30
CA LEU A 63 6.40 -17.20 -22.12
C LEU A 63 4.94 -17.74 -22.12
N ASN A 64 4.74 -18.95 -22.64
CA ASN A 64 3.46 -19.66 -22.78
C ASN A 64 2.87 -20.25 -21.49
N GLU A 65 3.62 -20.42 -20.40
CA GLU A 65 3.04 -20.84 -19.10
C GLU A 65 2.77 -19.67 -18.16
N MET A 66 2.95 -18.44 -18.65
CA MET A 66 2.53 -17.24 -17.94
C MET A 66 1.00 -17.23 -17.96
N ASN A 67 0.38 -17.67 -16.85
CA ASN A 67 -1.07 -17.73 -16.64
C ASN A 67 -1.77 -16.47 -17.18
N ILE A 68 -2.27 -16.52 -18.42
CA ILE A 68 -2.90 -15.40 -19.13
C ILE A 68 -4.03 -14.81 -18.28
N GLY A 69 -4.76 -15.66 -17.56
CA GLY A 69 -5.79 -15.24 -16.61
C GLY A 69 -5.28 -14.34 -15.48
N LYS A 70 -4.06 -14.53 -14.98
CA LYS A 70 -3.46 -13.67 -13.94
C LYS A 70 -3.12 -12.29 -14.52
N ILE A 71 -2.53 -12.23 -15.71
CA ILE A 71 -2.22 -10.96 -16.39
C ILE A 71 -3.50 -10.16 -16.65
N ILE A 72 -4.54 -10.84 -17.12
CA ILE A 72 -5.87 -10.24 -17.35
C ILE A 72 -6.45 -9.71 -16.04
N LEU A 73 -6.42 -10.50 -14.96
CA LEU A 73 -6.91 -10.06 -13.65
C LEU A 73 -6.19 -8.80 -13.16
N TYR A 74 -4.85 -8.77 -13.23
CA TYR A 74 -4.07 -7.61 -12.82
C TYR A 74 -4.33 -6.37 -13.68
N SER A 75 -4.46 -6.56 -14.98
CA SER A 75 -4.81 -5.49 -15.91
C SER A 75 -6.18 -4.91 -15.57
N ILE A 76 -7.17 -5.76 -15.26
CA ILE A 76 -8.50 -5.34 -14.81
C ILE A 76 -8.41 -4.55 -13.50
N VAL A 77 -7.67 -5.05 -12.50
CA VAL A 77 -7.50 -4.36 -11.21
C VAL A 77 -6.87 -2.98 -11.41
N ILE A 78 -5.81 -2.88 -12.22
CA ILE A 78 -5.14 -1.60 -12.54
C ILE A 78 -6.12 -0.66 -13.26
N ILE A 79 -6.85 -1.14 -14.26
CA ILE A 79 -7.83 -0.31 -15.01
C ILE A 79 -8.91 0.21 -14.06
N ILE A 80 -9.45 -0.64 -13.17
CA ILE A 80 -10.44 -0.22 -12.16
C ILE A 80 -9.82 0.85 -11.25
N LEU A 81 -8.58 0.65 -10.79
CA LEU A 81 -7.86 1.61 -9.96
C LEU A 81 -7.68 2.97 -10.67
N VAL A 82 -7.23 2.95 -11.93
CA VAL A 82 -7.02 4.15 -12.75
C VAL A 82 -8.34 4.89 -12.99
N VAL A 83 -9.36 4.18 -13.47
CA VAL A 83 -10.66 4.77 -13.85
C VAL A 83 -11.38 5.37 -12.65
N THR A 84 -11.42 4.65 -11.53
CA THR A 84 -12.05 5.16 -10.30
C THR A 84 -11.38 6.44 -9.83
N ARG A 85 -10.04 6.52 -9.92
CA ARG A 85 -9.27 7.70 -9.50
C ARG A 85 -9.39 8.89 -10.44
N LEU A 86 -9.35 8.67 -11.76
CA LEU A 86 -9.51 9.74 -12.75
C LEU A 86 -10.89 10.40 -12.65
N LYS A 87 -11.95 9.64 -12.39
CA LYS A 87 -13.30 10.20 -12.18
C LYS A 87 -13.34 11.14 -10.97
N TRP A 88 -12.64 10.80 -9.89
CA TRP A 88 -12.62 11.58 -8.65
C TRP A 88 -11.84 12.88 -8.78
N ALA A 89 -10.77 12.87 -9.57
CA ALA A 89 -9.98 14.06 -9.86
C ALA A 89 -10.81 15.17 -10.53
N LYS A 90 -11.73 14.79 -11.44
CA LYS A 90 -12.54 15.74 -12.22
C LYS A 90 -13.70 16.34 -11.42
N HIS A 91 -14.52 15.50 -10.77
CA HIS A 91 -15.81 15.93 -10.20
C HIS A 91 -15.80 16.16 -8.69
N GLY A 92 -14.68 15.86 -8.02
CA GLY A 92 -14.69 15.73 -6.57
C GLY A 92 -15.47 14.52 -6.12
N ARG A 93 -15.45 14.24 -4.82
CA ARG A 93 -16.20 13.10 -4.25
C ARG A 93 -16.96 13.51 -3.01
N LYS A 94 -18.17 12.98 -2.87
CA LYS A 94 -18.88 12.98 -1.60
C LYS A 94 -18.05 12.17 -0.59
N VAL A 95 -17.76 12.80 0.54
CA VAL A 95 -16.93 12.23 1.59
C VAL A 95 -17.82 11.80 2.75
N THR A 96 -17.59 10.58 3.21
CA THR A 96 -18.11 10.09 4.47
C THR A 96 -16.97 9.43 5.25
N ARG A 97 -17.04 9.49 6.58
CA ARG A 97 -16.04 8.85 7.45
C ARG A 97 -15.81 7.39 7.09
N LYS A 98 -16.89 6.62 6.92
CA LYS A 98 -16.83 5.19 6.54
C LYS A 98 -16.10 4.99 5.21
N LYS A 99 -16.43 5.80 4.20
CA LYS A 99 -15.81 5.68 2.88
C LYS A 99 -14.31 5.93 2.91
N ILE A 100 -13.83 6.97 3.61
CA ILE A 100 -12.39 7.26 3.72
C ILE A 100 -11.62 6.10 4.38
N ILE A 101 -12.19 5.53 5.45
CA ILE A 101 -11.56 4.43 6.20
C ILE A 101 -11.46 3.18 5.34
N ILE A 102 -12.57 2.76 4.71
CA ILE A 102 -12.61 1.58 3.83
C ILE A 102 -11.60 1.72 2.70
N GLU A 103 -11.54 2.89 2.06
CA GLU A 103 -10.59 3.15 1.00
C GLU A 103 -9.13 3.05 1.47
N SER A 104 -8.84 3.61 2.64
CA SER A 104 -7.48 3.61 3.18
C SER A 104 -7.02 2.18 3.51
N ILE A 105 -7.89 1.38 4.11
CA ILE A 105 -7.64 -0.04 4.38
C ILE A 105 -7.41 -0.80 3.07
N PHE A 106 -8.24 -0.55 2.06
CA PHE A 106 -8.13 -1.20 0.76
C PHE A 106 -6.77 -0.97 0.08
N PHE A 107 -6.26 0.27 0.04
CA PHE A 107 -4.94 0.52 -0.56
C PHE A 107 -3.79 0.01 0.30
N LEU A 108 -3.91 0.11 1.63
CA LEU A 108 -2.92 -0.48 2.52
C LEU A 108 -2.84 -1.99 2.32
N ALA A 109 -3.98 -2.68 2.16
CA ALA A 109 -4.02 -4.11 1.89
C ALA A 109 -3.38 -4.45 0.55
N ILE A 110 -3.74 -3.76 -0.53
CA ILE A 110 -3.13 -3.97 -1.86
C ILE A 110 -1.62 -3.73 -1.81
N GLY A 111 -1.18 -2.60 -1.25
CA GLY A 111 0.24 -2.29 -1.12
C GLY A 111 0.98 -3.35 -0.30
N SER A 112 0.40 -3.80 0.81
CA SER A 112 0.99 -4.82 1.67
C SER A 112 1.11 -6.17 0.98
N ILE A 113 0.11 -6.59 0.20
CA ILE A 113 0.16 -7.84 -0.58
C ILE A 113 1.30 -7.80 -1.60
N VAL A 114 1.43 -6.68 -2.31
CA VAL A 114 2.46 -6.51 -3.34
C VAL A 114 3.88 -6.41 -2.75
N ILE A 115 4.03 -5.80 -1.58
CA ILE A 115 5.31 -5.79 -0.84
C ILE A 115 5.61 -7.17 -0.23
N PHE A 116 4.60 -7.90 0.26
CA PHE A 116 4.79 -9.25 0.78
C PHE A 116 5.30 -10.21 -0.30
N ASP A 117 4.78 -10.08 -1.52
CA ASP A 117 5.28 -10.79 -2.71
C ASP A 117 6.79 -10.61 -2.91
N SER A 118 7.32 -9.41 -2.66
CA SER A 118 8.75 -9.12 -2.73
C SER A 118 9.58 -9.95 -1.76
N PHE A 119 9.11 -10.10 -0.53
CA PHE A 119 9.82 -10.91 0.47
C PHE A 119 9.71 -12.41 0.18
N TYR A 120 8.53 -12.86 -0.24
CA TYR A 120 8.23 -14.29 -0.37
C TYR A 120 8.68 -14.89 -1.71
N ASN A 121 8.41 -14.22 -2.82
CA ASN A 121 8.66 -14.75 -4.17
C ASN A 121 9.97 -14.24 -4.78
N VAL A 122 10.40 -13.02 -4.44
CA VAL A 122 11.65 -12.43 -4.96
C VAL A 122 12.84 -12.71 -4.04
N GLY A 123 12.58 -13.03 -2.78
CA GLY A 123 13.62 -13.30 -1.79
C GLY A 123 14.35 -12.04 -1.31
N ILE A 124 13.66 -10.88 -1.31
CA ILE A 124 14.23 -9.68 -0.70
C ILE A 124 14.50 -9.94 0.79
N PRO A 125 15.70 -9.62 1.31
CA PRO A 125 16.00 -9.83 2.72
C PRO A 125 15.06 -9.03 3.62
N ILE A 126 14.59 -9.66 4.71
CA ILE A 126 13.67 -9.04 5.67
C ILE A 126 14.22 -7.74 6.28
N LEU A 127 15.54 -7.54 6.27
CA LEU A 127 16.20 -6.31 6.72
C LEU A 127 15.73 -5.08 5.93
N TYR A 128 15.31 -5.22 4.66
CA TYR A 128 14.74 -4.13 3.85
C TYR A 128 13.37 -3.65 4.35
N LEU A 129 12.72 -4.38 5.26
CA LEU A 129 11.49 -3.92 5.90
C LEU A 129 11.70 -2.62 6.68
N ILE A 130 12.86 -2.46 7.33
CA ILE A 130 13.18 -1.25 8.11
C ILE A 130 13.18 0.00 7.22
N PRO A 131 13.98 0.10 6.14
CA PRO A 131 13.95 1.27 5.27
C PRO A 131 12.57 1.47 4.60
N TYR A 132 11.83 0.41 4.28
CA TYR A 132 10.48 0.54 3.73
C TYR A 132 9.52 1.23 4.71
N LEU A 133 9.53 0.80 5.98
CA LEU A 133 8.69 1.40 7.02
C LEU A 133 9.09 2.86 7.29
N VAL A 134 10.40 3.16 7.33
CA VAL A 134 10.89 4.54 7.50
C VAL A 134 10.39 5.45 6.38
N VAL A 135 10.50 5.01 5.13
CA VAL A 135 10.01 5.77 3.96
C VAL A 135 8.50 5.95 4.02
N PHE A 136 7.77 4.87 4.32
CA PHE A 136 6.31 4.88 4.40
C PHE A 136 5.81 5.85 5.49
N PHE A 137 6.26 5.70 6.73
CA PHE A 137 5.82 6.55 7.85
C PHE A 137 6.31 7.99 7.71
N GLY A 138 7.54 8.19 7.22
CA GLY A 138 8.09 9.51 6.95
C GLY A 138 7.23 10.29 5.96
N LEU A 139 6.86 9.66 4.84
CA LEU A 139 6.03 10.31 3.82
C LEU A 139 4.56 10.42 4.19
N GLN A 140 4.05 9.48 4.99
CA GLN A 140 2.73 9.60 5.61
C GLN A 140 2.66 10.85 6.51
N HIS A 141 3.68 11.07 7.34
CA HIS A 141 3.76 12.25 8.20
C HIS A 141 3.94 13.53 7.38
N TYR A 142 4.85 13.53 6.41
CA TYR A 142 5.09 14.67 5.52
C TYR A 142 3.82 15.10 4.78
N SER A 143 3.11 14.14 4.17
CA SER A 143 1.86 14.38 3.44
C SER A 143 0.76 14.91 4.37
N PHE A 144 0.65 14.39 5.59
CA PHE A 144 -0.31 14.88 6.57
C PHE A 144 -0.09 16.36 6.94
N LEU A 145 1.17 16.79 7.05
CA LEU A 145 1.52 18.18 7.37
C LEU A 145 1.27 19.13 6.19
N HIS A 146 1.65 18.74 4.97
CA HIS A 146 1.67 19.64 3.80
C HIS A 146 0.45 19.55 2.88
N SER A 147 -0.48 18.62 3.10
CA SER A 147 -1.65 18.42 2.23
C SER A 147 -2.71 19.53 2.29
N ASN A 148 -2.57 20.50 3.18
CA ASN A 148 -3.59 21.52 3.42
C ASN A 148 -3.86 22.43 2.21
N SER A 149 -2.81 22.76 1.44
CA SER A 149 -2.91 23.57 0.21
C SER A 149 -3.52 22.79 -0.96
N PHE A 150 -3.48 21.46 -0.91
CA PHE A 150 -3.86 20.60 -2.02
C PHE A 150 -5.29 20.04 -1.90
N ILE A 151 -6.06 20.41 -0.87
CA ILE A 151 -7.37 19.84 -0.57
C ILE A 151 -8.39 20.96 -0.33
N SER A 152 -9.43 21.00 -1.17
CA SER A 152 -10.58 21.89 -1.00
C SER A 152 -11.84 21.12 -0.63
N PHE A 153 -12.58 21.67 0.34
CA PHE A 153 -13.87 21.15 0.79
C PHE A 153 -14.97 22.14 0.42
N TRP A 154 -16.13 21.63 0.01
CA TRP A 154 -17.35 22.42 -0.14
C TRP A 154 -18.56 21.61 0.28
N ALA A 155 -19.60 22.30 0.74
CA ALA A 155 -20.89 21.69 0.99
C ALA A 155 -21.79 21.92 -0.21
N ASP A 156 -22.55 20.90 -0.57
CA ASP A 156 -23.68 21.06 -1.50
C ASP A 156 -24.85 21.73 -0.76
N SER A 157 -25.27 22.89 -1.25
CA SER A 157 -26.36 23.70 -0.70
C SER A 157 -27.68 22.94 -0.54
N LYS A 158 -27.96 21.95 -1.41
CA LYS A 158 -29.23 21.20 -1.39
C LYS A 158 -29.20 20.02 -0.43
N THR A 159 -28.11 19.25 -0.44
CA THR A 159 -28.02 17.98 0.30
C THR A 159 -27.26 18.09 1.61
N LYS A 160 -26.66 19.25 1.91
CA LYS A 160 -25.70 19.49 3.00
C LYS A 160 -24.55 18.48 3.03
N SER A 161 -24.31 17.78 1.92
CA SER A 161 -23.27 16.76 1.87
C SER A 161 -21.92 17.39 1.58
N ILE A 162 -20.90 16.90 2.29
CA ILE A 162 -19.54 17.42 2.22
C ILE A 162 -18.81 16.74 1.06
N TYR A 163 -18.28 17.55 0.15
CA TYR A 163 -17.45 17.11 -0.96
C TYR A 163 -16.01 17.53 -0.75
N VAL A 164 -15.10 16.76 -1.34
CA VAL A 164 -13.67 17.08 -1.37
C VAL A 164 -13.12 16.98 -2.79
N LYS A 165 -12.21 17.88 -3.12
CA LYS A 165 -11.39 17.88 -4.34
C LYS A 165 -9.94 18.12 -3.95
N GLY A 166 -9.04 17.55 -4.74
CA GLY A 166 -7.62 17.73 -4.56
C GLY A 166 -6.90 16.44 -4.20
N GLY A 167 -5.58 16.53 -3.98
CA GLY A 167 -4.72 15.35 -3.83
C GLY A 167 -4.59 14.49 -5.10
N THR A 168 -5.02 15.00 -6.26
CA THR A 168 -5.00 14.27 -7.54
C THR A 168 -3.61 13.74 -7.88
N HIS A 169 -2.58 14.56 -7.70
CA HIS A 169 -1.19 14.18 -7.99
C HIS A 169 -0.72 13.02 -7.10
N ILE A 170 -1.15 12.98 -5.84
CA ILE A 170 -0.80 11.90 -4.90
C ILE A 170 -1.58 10.62 -5.23
N HIS A 171 -2.85 10.73 -5.62
CA HIS A 171 -3.59 9.59 -6.15
C HIS A 171 -2.98 9.04 -7.44
N LEU A 172 -2.53 9.92 -8.34
CA LEU A 172 -1.85 9.53 -9.58
C LEU A 172 -0.51 8.86 -9.27
N ALA A 173 0.27 9.42 -8.33
CA ALA A 173 1.52 8.80 -7.87
C ALA A 173 1.29 7.40 -7.32
N TYR A 174 0.22 7.17 -6.55
CA TYR A 174 -0.15 5.84 -6.07
C TYR A 174 -0.49 4.88 -7.19
N VAL A 175 -1.28 5.33 -8.18
CA VAL A 175 -1.61 4.52 -9.35
C VAL A 175 -0.35 4.14 -10.12
N ILE A 176 0.56 5.09 -10.36
CA ILE A 176 1.83 4.85 -11.06
C ILE A 176 2.72 3.88 -10.27
N GLY A 177 2.89 4.10 -8.95
CA GLY A 177 3.69 3.22 -8.09
C GLY A 177 3.15 1.80 -8.04
N THR A 178 1.84 1.64 -7.88
CA THR A 178 1.19 0.32 -7.86
C THR A 178 1.26 -0.37 -9.22
N ALA A 179 0.94 0.35 -10.30
CA ALA A 179 0.94 -0.22 -11.65
C ALA A 179 2.35 -0.64 -12.08
N SER A 180 3.35 0.21 -11.86
CA SER A 180 4.74 -0.10 -12.18
C SER A 180 5.25 -1.31 -11.40
N ARG A 181 4.95 -1.40 -10.10
CA ARG A 181 5.32 -2.56 -9.29
C ARG A 181 4.66 -3.85 -9.77
N ILE A 182 3.37 -3.81 -10.15
CA ILE A 182 2.68 -4.97 -10.73
C ILE A 182 3.29 -5.35 -12.09
N ILE A 183 3.57 -4.39 -12.97
CA ILE A 183 4.20 -4.64 -14.27
C ILE A 183 5.55 -5.34 -14.07
N ILE A 184 6.36 -4.89 -13.11
CA ILE A 184 7.66 -5.49 -12.80
C ILE A 184 7.50 -6.89 -12.20
N SER A 185 6.50 -7.14 -11.35
CA SER A 185 6.16 -8.51 -10.93
C SER A 185 5.82 -9.41 -12.11
N VAL A 186 5.08 -8.91 -13.09
CA VAL A 186 4.73 -9.70 -14.28
C VAL A 186 5.95 -9.94 -15.15
N LEU A 187 6.75 -8.90 -15.43
CA LEU A 187 7.89 -8.97 -16.34
C LEU A 187 9.08 -9.77 -15.80
N PHE A 188 9.43 -9.59 -14.53
CA PHE A 188 10.67 -10.18 -13.97
C PHE A 188 10.43 -11.46 -13.20
N ILE A 189 9.25 -11.63 -12.61
CA ILE A 189 9.02 -12.69 -11.62
C ILE A 189 8.16 -13.81 -12.20
N GLY A 190 7.24 -13.53 -13.14
CA GLY A 190 6.31 -14.54 -13.69
C GLY A 190 5.47 -15.28 -12.62
N SER A 191 5.56 -14.83 -11.36
CA SER A 191 5.33 -15.62 -10.15
C SER A 191 4.85 -14.74 -8.99
N LEU A 192 3.81 -13.95 -9.21
CA LEU A 192 3.04 -13.43 -8.06
C LEU A 192 2.34 -14.58 -7.28
N PHE A 193 2.23 -15.78 -7.88
CA PHE A 193 1.59 -16.97 -7.29
C PHE A 193 2.10 -18.28 -7.89
N THR A 194 3.37 -18.37 -8.28
CA THR A 194 3.96 -19.67 -8.62
C THR A 194 4.59 -20.19 -7.33
N PRO A 195 4.33 -21.43 -6.90
CA PRO A 195 4.98 -21.97 -5.71
C PRO A 195 6.48 -21.88 -5.91
N SER A 196 7.14 -21.02 -5.13
CA SER A 196 8.59 -20.93 -5.12
C SER A 196 9.13 -22.29 -4.66
N ARG A 197 9.87 -22.98 -5.53
CA ARG A 197 10.66 -24.18 -5.17
C ARG A 197 11.91 -23.86 -4.37
N HIS A 198 12.17 -22.57 -4.12
CA HIS A 198 13.38 -22.10 -3.49
C HIS A 198 13.01 -21.55 -2.11
N GLY A 199 13.10 -22.44 -1.12
CA GLY A 199 13.16 -22.02 0.27
C GLY A 199 14.36 -21.09 0.44
N VAL A 200 14.08 -19.92 1.03
CA VAL A 200 15.01 -19.08 1.80
C VAL A 200 16.47 -19.15 1.35
N ILE A 201 16.90 -18.09 0.63
CA ILE A 201 18.29 -17.73 0.28
C ILE A 201 18.79 -18.33 -1.05
N TYR A 202 18.37 -17.77 -2.19
CA TYR A 202 19.24 -17.71 -3.38
C TYR A 202 18.96 -16.41 -4.15
N ILE A 203 19.93 -15.48 -4.11
CA ILE A 203 19.95 -14.27 -4.95
C ILE A 203 20.61 -14.69 -6.27
N ASP A 204 19.83 -15.28 -7.18
CA ASP A 204 20.38 -15.70 -8.49
C ASP A 204 20.48 -14.51 -9.47
N ASN A 205 19.80 -13.39 -9.21
CA ASN A 205 19.79 -12.24 -10.11
C ASN A 205 19.74 -10.89 -9.35
N SER A 206 20.92 -10.30 -9.12
CA SER A 206 21.08 -9.02 -8.44
C SER A 206 20.29 -7.87 -9.08
N THR A 207 20.10 -7.92 -10.41
CA THR A 207 19.32 -6.92 -11.16
C THR A 207 17.84 -6.99 -10.82
N GLN A 208 17.29 -8.20 -10.68
CA GLN A 208 15.88 -8.40 -10.32
C GLN A 208 15.60 -7.92 -8.90
N VAL A 209 16.47 -8.27 -7.95
CA VAL A 209 16.35 -7.80 -6.56
C VAL A 209 16.42 -6.27 -6.51
N LEU A 210 17.40 -5.65 -7.18
CA LEU A 210 17.54 -4.20 -7.23
C LEU A 210 16.30 -3.53 -7.82
N ALA A 211 15.79 -4.03 -8.96
CA ALA A 211 14.59 -3.52 -9.59
C ALA A 211 13.39 -3.61 -8.62
N THR A 212 13.15 -4.77 -8.02
CA THR A 212 12.04 -4.93 -7.07
C THR A 212 12.17 -3.99 -5.88
N VAL A 213 13.37 -3.83 -5.30
CA VAL A 213 13.59 -2.88 -4.20
C VAL A 213 13.26 -1.44 -4.61
N VAL A 214 13.67 -1.02 -5.81
CA VAL A 214 13.37 0.33 -6.32
C VAL A 214 11.85 0.54 -6.48
N PHE A 215 11.15 -0.44 -7.04
CA PHE A 215 9.69 -0.33 -7.23
C PHE A 215 8.91 -0.49 -5.92
N ASP A 216 9.43 -1.25 -4.94
CA ASP A 216 8.89 -1.32 -3.59
C ASP A 216 9.00 0.04 -2.89
N LEU A 217 10.15 0.71 -3.01
CA LEU A 217 10.33 2.07 -2.48
C LEU A 217 9.36 3.04 -3.15
N LEU A 218 9.21 2.98 -4.47
CA LEU A 218 8.24 3.81 -5.20
C LEU A 218 6.79 3.58 -4.72
N LEU A 219 6.43 2.31 -4.50
CA LEU A 219 5.13 1.94 -3.93
C LEU A 219 4.98 2.49 -2.51
N MET A 220 5.97 2.32 -1.63
CA MET A 220 5.93 2.82 -0.25
C MET A 220 5.86 4.34 -0.18
N ILE A 221 6.57 5.04 -1.08
CA ILE A 221 6.47 6.50 -1.23
C ILE A 221 5.03 6.89 -1.53
N SER A 222 4.47 6.29 -2.57
CA SER A 222 3.15 6.65 -3.06
C SER A 222 2.01 6.28 -2.10
N LEU A 223 2.13 5.12 -1.42
CA LEU A 223 1.19 4.64 -0.42
C LEU A 223 1.26 5.51 0.86
N GLY A 224 2.47 5.85 1.32
CA GLY A 224 2.66 6.75 2.47
C GLY A 224 2.01 8.11 2.23
N LEU A 225 2.29 8.74 1.08
CA LEU A 225 1.67 10.01 0.68
C LEU A 225 0.13 9.92 0.66
N LEU A 226 -0.41 8.84 0.09
CA LEU A 226 -1.84 8.60 -0.01
C LEU A 226 -2.53 8.48 1.36
N VAL A 227 -1.95 7.66 2.24
CA VAL A 227 -2.48 7.45 3.60
C VAL A 227 -2.41 8.75 4.41
N GLY A 228 -1.35 9.55 4.23
CA GLY A 228 -1.23 10.87 4.86
C GLY A 228 -2.35 11.83 4.45
N ILE A 229 -2.68 11.89 3.15
CA ILE A 229 -3.82 12.69 2.66
C ILE A 229 -5.13 12.17 3.22
N ASN A 230 -5.37 10.86 3.19
CA ASN A 230 -6.63 10.30 3.67
C ASN A 230 -6.83 10.60 5.17
N ARG A 231 -5.76 10.53 5.96
CA ARG A 231 -5.77 10.93 7.37
C ARG A 231 -6.13 12.40 7.53
N ARG A 232 -5.56 13.29 6.71
CA ARG A 232 -5.89 14.72 6.73
C ARG A 232 -7.36 14.97 6.38
N ILE A 233 -7.86 14.32 5.33
CA ILE A 233 -9.25 14.45 4.90
C ILE A 233 -10.19 14.01 6.02
N LEU A 234 -9.89 12.90 6.69
CA LEU A 234 -10.68 12.40 7.81
C LEU A 234 -10.75 13.39 8.98
N ILE A 235 -9.62 14.00 9.35
CA ILE A 235 -9.57 14.98 10.44
C ILE A 235 -10.36 16.24 10.07
N ARG A 236 -10.15 16.81 8.88
CA ARG A 236 -10.90 18.00 8.43
C ARG A 236 -12.39 17.71 8.30
N TYR A 237 -12.76 16.55 7.75
CA TYR A 237 -14.16 16.11 7.70
C TYR A 237 -14.81 16.11 9.09
N ASN A 238 -14.12 15.59 10.12
CA ASN A 238 -14.64 15.59 11.49
C ASN A 238 -14.76 17.02 12.07
N LEU A 239 -13.83 17.92 11.76
CA LEU A 239 -13.90 19.32 12.20
C LEU A 239 -15.08 20.06 11.54
N ILE A 240 -15.29 19.86 10.25
CA ILE A 240 -16.43 20.42 9.51
C ILE A 240 -17.74 19.87 10.07
N ASN A 241 -17.82 18.55 10.25
CA ASN A 241 -19.04 17.88 10.75
C ASN A 241 -19.38 18.26 12.21
N THR A 242 -18.40 18.73 12.99
CA THR A 242 -18.61 19.24 14.36
C THR A 242 -18.79 20.76 14.41
N GLY A 243 -18.85 21.44 13.26
CA GLY A 243 -19.01 22.90 13.18
C GLY A 243 -17.78 23.72 13.59
N LYS A 244 -16.63 23.06 13.79
CA LYS A 244 -15.37 23.71 14.21
C LYS A 244 -14.60 24.32 13.04
N GLU A 245 -14.94 23.95 11.81
CA GLU A 245 -14.34 24.46 10.58
C GLU A 245 -15.46 24.83 9.59
N LYS A 246 -15.42 26.07 9.07
CA LYS A 246 -16.38 26.55 8.07
C LYS A 246 -15.86 26.27 6.66
N ILE A 247 -16.75 25.92 5.74
CA ILE A 247 -16.43 25.65 4.33
C ILE A 247 -17.37 26.44 3.42
N SER A 248 -16.94 26.66 2.17
CA SER A 248 -17.80 27.32 1.17
C SER A 248 -18.98 26.44 0.79
N GLU A 249 -20.15 27.04 0.66
CA GLU A 249 -21.33 26.41 0.07
C GLU A 249 -21.33 26.65 -1.45
N LYS A 250 -21.70 25.61 -2.22
CA LYS A 250 -21.83 25.67 -3.67
C LYS A 250 -23.21 25.20 -4.14
#